data_AF-A0A964VRR1-F1
#
_entry.id   AF-A0A964VRR1-F1
#
_cell.length_a   1.000
_cell.length_b   1.000
_cell.length_c   1.000
_cell.angle_alpha   90.00
_cell.angle_beta   90.00
_cell.angle_gamma   90.00
#
_symmetry.space_group_name_H-M   'P 1'
#
loop_
_entity.id
_entity.type
_entity.pdbx_description
1 polymer ?
#
loop_
_entity_poly.entity_id
_entity_poly.type
_entity_poly.pdbx_seq_one_letter_code
_entity_poly.pdbx_strand_id
1 'polypeptide(L)' 'MPLIKLNRINKGGELLLNSEHIVYIEIEGKSTTVHLNNLLFSVEETCAAIAERVEQIETARIKNAIVESGLGKIPG' A
#
# COMPACT_ATOMS: atom_id res chain seq x y z
N MET A 1 4.58 2.92 9.93
CA MET A 1 3.65 1.96 9.34
C MET A 1 2.71 2.69 8.40
N PRO A 2 2.99 2.65 7.10
CA PRO A 2 2.12 3.20 6.08
C PRO A 2 0.88 2.32 5.91
N LEU A 3 -0.29 2.96 6.00
CA LEU A 3 -1.55 2.30 5.73
C LEU A 3 -1.95 2.55 4.28
N ILE A 4 -2.27 1.49 3.56
CA ILE A 4 -2.86 1.56 2.23
C ILE A 4 -4.34 1.20 2.29
N LYS A 5 -5.16 2.03 1.66
CA LYS A 5 -6.58 1.81 1.48
C LYS A 5 -6.83 1.09 0.16
N LEU A 6 -7.50 -0.05 0.24
CA LEU A 6 -7.94 -0.90 -0.87
C LEU A 6 -9.45 -1.18 -0.78
N ASN A 7 -10.06 -1.66 -1.84
CA ASN A 7 -11.48 -2.00 -1.88
C ASN A 7 -11.67 -3.51 -2.05
N ARG A 8 -12.37 -4.16 -1.11
CA ARG A 8 -12.55 -5.62 -1.12
C ARG A 8 -13.69 -6.04 -2.05
N ILE A 9 -13.45 -7.09 -2.83
CA ILE A 9 -14.47 -7.68 -3.71
C ILE A 9 -15.49 -8.50 -2.89
N ASN A 10 -15.02 -9.46 -2.09
CA ASN A 10 -15.86 -10.57 -1.58
C ASN A 10 -16.88 -10.16 -0.50
N LYS A 11 -16.74 -8.98 0.10
CA LYS A 11 -17.66 -8.47 1.16
C LYS A 11 -18.02 -7.00 0.98
N GLY A 12 -17.54 -6.35 -0.08
CA GLY A 12 -17.57 -4.91 -0.23
C GLY A 12 -16.80 -4.15 0.86
N GLY A 13 -16.66 -2.85 0.61
CA GLY A 13 -16.12 -1.91 1.57
C GLY A 13 -14.60 -1.82 1.62
N GLU A 14 -14.16 -0.85 2.40
CA GLU A 14 -12.78 -0.42 2.45
C GLU A 14 -11.94 -1.32 3.36
N LEU A 15 -10.71 -1.57 2.94
CA LEU A 15 -9.67 -2.25 3.69
C LEU A 15 -8.50 -1.26 3.88
N LEU A 16 -8.27 -0.85 5.12
CA LEU A 16 -7.02 -0.19 5.51
C LEU A 16 -6.07 -1.26 6.04
N LEU A 17 -4.95 -1.46 5.34
CA LEU A 17 -3.97 -2.48 5.69
C LEU A 17 -2.58 -1.84 5.84
N ASN A 18 -1.75 -2.39 6.72
CA ASN A 18 -0.35 -2.00 6.84
C ASN A 18 0.46 -2.58 5.67
N SER A 19 1.02 -1.73 4.81
CA SER A 19 1.77 -2.19 3.63
C SER A 19 3.02 -3.01 3.99
N GLU A 20 3.59 -2.80 5.18
CA GLU A 20 4.73 -3.59 5.67
C GLU A 20 4.39 -5.06 5.95
N HIS A 21 3.10 -5.41 6.07
CA HIS A 21 2.65 -6.78 6.32
C HIS A 21 2.25 -7.53 5.04
N ILE A 22 2.33 -6.88 3.87
CA ILE A 22 2.12 -7.55 2.59
C ILE A 22 3.33 -8.45 2.32
N VAL A 23 3.07 -9.73 2.09
CA VAL A 23 4.10 -10.70 1.69
C VAL A 23 4.29 -10.64 0.18
N TYR A 24 3.18 -10.71 -0.57
CA TYR A 24 3.15 -10.54 -2.03
C TYR A 24 1.74 -10.20 -2.51
N ILE A 25 1.65 -9.78 -3.77
CA ILE A 25 0.41 -9.45 -4.47
C ILE A 25 0.41 -10.24 -5.77
N GLU A 26 -0.70 -10.86 -6.13
CA GLU A 26 -0.84 -11.62 -7.37
C GLU A 26 -2.18 -11.38 -8.06
N ILE A 27 -2.29 -11.86 -9.30
CA ILE A 27 -3.57 -11.94 -10.02
C ILE A 27 -4.00 -13.41 -10.04
N GLU A 28 -5.10 -13.71 -9.35
CA GLU A 28 -5.70 -15.03 -9.33
C GLU A 28 -7.13 -14.95 -9.89
N GLY A 29 -7.44 -15.75 -10.91
CA GLY A 29 -8.82 -15.85 -11.44
C GLY A 29 -9.41 -14.54 -12.00
N LYS A 30 -8.56 -13.54 -12.34
CA LYS A 30 -8.88 -12.15 -12.77
C LYS A 30 -9.07 -11.12 -11.65
N SER A 31 -8.99 -11.53 -10.38
CA SER A 31 -8.94 -10.59 -9.25
C SER A 31 -7.51 -10.40 -8.78
N THR A 32 -7.19 -9.21 -8.29
CA THR A 32 -5.96 -8.99 -7.54
C THR A 32 -6.15 -9.52 -6.12
N THR A 33 -5.22 -10.33 -5.64
CA THR A 33 -5.22 -10.84 -4.27
C THR A 33 -3.99 -10.31 -3.53
N VAL A 34 -4.22 -9.74 -2.35
CA VAL A 34 -3.16 -9.27 -1.46
C VAL A 34 -2.97 -10.31 -0.37
N HIS A 35 -1.77 -10.87 -0.29
CA HIS A 35 -1.40 -11.89 0.69
C HIS A 35 -0.62 -11.26 1.84
N LEU A 36 -1.12 -11.49 3.04
CA LEU A 36 -0.45 -11.25 4.32
C LEU A 36 -0.15 -12.62 4.96
N ASN A 37 0.71 -12.67 5.97
CA ASN A 37 1.18 -13.93 6.59
C ASN A 37 0.12 -15.04 6.71
N ASN A 38 -1.03 -14.76 7.32
CA ASN A 38 -2.11 -15.75 7.52
C ASN A 38 -3.47 -15.28 6.96
N LEU A 39 -3.48 -14.26 6.10
CA LEU A 39 -4.71 -13.64 5.59
C LEU A 39 -4.54 -13.27 4.13
N LEU A 40 -5.61 -13.38 3.35
CA LEU A 40 -5.64 -12.90 1.98
C LEU A 40 -6.93 -12.10 1.72
N PHE A 41 -6.82 -11.12 0.83
CA PHE A 41 -7.95 -10.29 0.43
C PHE A 41 -7.96 -10.10 -1.09
N SER A 42 -9.08 -10.45 -1.73
CA SER A 42 -9.34 -10.08 -3.12
C SER A 42 -9.80 -8.63 -3.17
N VAL A 43 -9.12 -7.82 -3.98
CA VAL A 43 -9.30 -6.37 -4.07
C VAL A 43 -9.55 -5.92 -5.51
N GLU A 44 -10.18 -4.75 -5.65
CA GLU A 44 -10.50 -4.15 -6.95
C GLU A 44 -9.27 -3.52 -7.62
N GLU A 45 -8.31 -3.05 -6.82
CA GLU A 45 -7.10 -2.41 -7.33
C GLU A 45 -6.20 -3.39 -8.10
N THR A 46 -5.53 -2.90 -9.13
CA THR A 46 -4.53 -3.69 -9.86
C THR A 46 -3.22 -3.78 -9.08
N CYS A 47 -2.41 -4.81 -9.34
CA CYS A 47 -1.08 -4.94 -8.75
C CYS A 47 -0.22 -3.67 -8.94
N ALA A 48 -0.27 -3.07 -10.14
CA ALA A 48 0.47 -1.86 -10.45
C ALA A 48 0.02 -0.65 -9.61
N ALA A 49 -1.30 -0.46 -9.47
CA ALA A 49 -1.84 0.63 -8.67
C ALA A 49 -1.49 0.50 -7.18
N ILE A 50 -1.50 -0.73 -6.66
CA ILE A 50 -1.09 -1.00 -5.27
C ILE A 50 0.40 -0.70 -5.09
N ALA A 51 1.25 -1.21 -5.99
CA ALA A 51 2.70 -0.99 -5.94
C ALA A 51 3.06 0.51 -6.01
N GLU A 52 2.45 1.25 -6.94
CA GLU A 52 2.66 2.69 -7.08
C GLU A 52 2.27 3.44 -5.79
N ARG A 53 1.12 3.10 -5.20
CA ARG A 53 0.66 3.75 -3.97
C ARG A 53 1.56 3.43 -2.79
N VAL A 54 2.06 2.19 -2.66
CA VAL A 54 3.04 1.84 -1.62
C VAL A 54 4.32 2.67 -1.79
N GLU A 55 4.86 2.74 -3.00
CA GLU A 55 6.08 3.51 -3.31
C GLU A 55 5.91 5.00 -3.00
N GLN A 56 4.77 5.59 -3.37
CA GLN A 56 4.45 6.99 -3.09
C GLN A 56 4.43 7.26 -1.58
N ILE A 57 3.81 6.38 -0.79
CA ILE A 57 3.73 6.57 0.66
C ILE A 57 5.11 6.43 1.29
N GLU A 58 5.92 5.46 0.88
CA GLU A 58 7.29 5.27 1.40
C GLU A 58 8.20 6.44 1.03
N THR A 59 8.14 6.89 -0.22
CA THR A 59 8.88 8.07 -0.68
C THR A 59 8.51 9.31 0.12
N ALA A 60 7.21 9.54 0.35
CA ALA A 60 6.73 10.65 1.16
C ALA A 60 7.24 10.56 2.61
N ARG A 61 7.22 9.35 3.20
CA ARG A 61 7.73 9.11 4.55
C ARG A 61 9.22 9.43 4.66
N ILE A 62 10.04 8.94 3.73
CA ILE A 62 11.48 9.20 3.71
C ILE A 62 11.75 10.69 3.51
N LYS A 63 11.06 11.33 2.57
CA LYS A 63 11.19 12.78 2.32
C LYS A 63 10.88 13.60 3.56
N ASN A 64 9.79 13.28 4.26
CA ASN A 64 9.39 13.98 5.48
C ASN A 64 10.44 13.78 6.59
N ALA A 65 10.94 12.56 6.78
CA ALA A 65 11.99 12.30 7.77
C ALA A 65 13.28 13.09 7.48
N ILE A 66 13.68 13.21 6.20
CA ILE A 66 14.85 14.03 5.80
C ILE A 66 14.61 15.51 6.13
N VAL A 67 13.42 16.03 5.83
CA VAL A 67 13.06 17.42 6.14
C VAL A 67 13.05 17.65 7.66
N GLU A 68 12.41 16.77 8.44
CA GLU A 68 12.34 16.86 9.90
C GLU A 68 13.71 16.75 10.57
N SER A 69 14.64 15.99 9.98
CA SER A 69 16.02 15.89 10.46
C SER A 69 16.86 17.16 10.21
N GLY A 70 16.34 18.15 9.48
CA GLY A 70 17.06 19.37 9.11
C GLY A 70 18.05 19.21 7.96
N LEU A 71 18.14 18.01 7.37
CA LEU A 71 18.99 17.73 6.20
C LEU A 71 18.31 18.11 4.87
N GLY A 72 16.97 18.22 4.86
CA GLY A 72 16.17 18.54 3.67
C GLY A 72 15.69 19.98 3.61
N LYS A 73 15.47 20.50 2.40
CA LYS A 73 14.74 21.76 2.17
C LYS A 73 13.26 21.48 1.95
N ILE A 74 12.38 22.22 2.63
CA ILE A 74 10.95 22.24 2.31
C ILE A 74 10.83 22.98 0.97
N PRO A 75 10.30 22.36 -0.10
CA PRO A 75 9.95 23.12 -1.28
C PRO A 75 8.82 24.08 -0.89
N GLY A 76 9.09 25.39 -1.00
CA GLY A 76 8.10 26.45 -0.83
C GLY A 76 7.12 26.52 -2.00
#